data_AF-A0A354X8K1-F1
#
_entry.id   AF-A0A354X8K1-F1
#
_cell.length_a   1.000
_cell.length_b   1.000
_cell.length_c   1.000
_cell.angle_alpha   90.00
_cell.angle_beta   90.00
_cell.angle_gamma   90.00
#
_symmetry.space_group_name_H-M   'P 1'
#
loop_
_entity.id
_entity.type
_entity.pdbx_description
1 polymer ?
#
loop_
_entity_poly.entity_id
_entity_poly.type
_entity_poly.pdbx_seq_one_letter_code
_entity_poly.pdbx_strand_id
1 'polypeptide(L)'
;MHYLSNQKVAIKVQKNQIEMHMGEILTKYGERGKLAKLFNVSEVTVRNALKGRTRSELSDRIRKAALERGGSETDSTKDKLEHQ
;
A
#
# COMPACT_ATOMS: atom_id res chain seq x y z
N MET A 1 10.01 43.21 -2.59
CA MET A 1 10.58 42.06 -1.85
C MET A 1 9.55 40.93 -1.87
N HIS A 2 9.79 39.90 -2.70
CA HIS A 2 8.90 38.77 -2.90
C HIS A 2 8.87 37.84 -1.67
N TYR A 3 7.69 37.61 -1.09
CA TYR A 3 7.45 36.49 -0.19
C TYR A 3 6.48 35.51 -0.85
N LEU A 4 7.02 34.66 -1.72
CA LEU A 4 6.35 33.44 -2.15
C LEU A 4 7.00 32.26 -1.42
N SER A 5 6.17 31.32 -0.94
CA SER A 5 6.51 29.91 -0.67
C SER A 5 6.66 29.44 0.78
N ASN A 6 5.73 29.78 1.68
CA ASN A 6 5.56 29.04 2.94
C ASN A 6 4.42 27.99 2.95
N GLN A 7 3.79 27.70 1.81
CA GLN A 7 2.78 26.61 1.72
C GLN A 7 3.39 25.20 1.60
N LYS A 8 4.66 25.06 1.18
CA LYS A 8 5.28 23.74 0.96
C LYS A 8 5.63 22.99 2.26
N VAL A 9 5.82 23.71 3.37
CA VAL A 9 6.24 23.10 4.65
C VAL A 9 5.05 22.44 5.36
N ALA A 10 3.85 23.04 5.29
CA ALA A 10 2.64 22.55 5.97
C ALA A 10 2.10 21.22 5.36
N ILE A 11 2.23 21.02 4.05
CA ILE A 11 1.79 19.77 3.38
C ILE A 11 2.58 18.55 3.88
N LYS A 12 3.81 18.76 4.35
CA LYS A 12 4.68 17.66 4.80
C LYS A 12 4.27 17.08 6.16
N VAL A 13 3.60 17.87 7.00
CA VAL A 13 3.22 17.48 8.39
C VAL A 13 1.96 16.60 8.42
N GLN A 14 1.02 16.76 7.49
CA GLN A 14 -0.24 16.00 7.47
C GLN A 14 -0.11 14.55 6.98
N LYS A 15 0.99 14.18 6.30
CA LYS A 15 1.23 12.80 5.86
C LYS A 15 1.63 11.84 6.99
N ASN A 16 1.82 12.34 8.22
CA ASN A 16 2.51 11.61 9.28
C ASN A 16 1.59 10.85 10.27
N GLN A 17 0.29 10.67 9.98
CA GLN A 17 -0.64 9.97 10.90
C GLN A 17 -1.63 9.02 10.23
N ILE A 18 -1.24 8.37 9.13
CA ILE A 18 -2.03 7.28 8.55
C ILE A 18 -1.16 6.02 8.51
N GLU A 19 -0.61 5.62 9.65
CA GLU A 19 -0.34 4.18 9.87
C GLU A 19 -1.68 3.47 10.13
N MET A 20 -2.57 3.54 9.15
CA MET A 20 -3.72 2.66 9.10
C MET A 20 -3.17 1.26 8.89
N HIS A 21 -3.65 0.31 9.69
CA HIS A 21 -3.46 -1.10 9.46
C HIS A 21 -3.51 -1.38 7.96
N MET A 22 -2.37 -1.80 7.38
CA MET A 22 -2.33 -2.07 5.95
C MET A 22 -3.19 -3.30 5.70
N GLY A 23 -4.36 -3.06 5.11
CA GLY A 23 -5.25 -4.13 4.66
C GLY A 23 -4.53 -5.05 3.68
N GLU A 24 -4.98 -6.29 3.62
CA GLU A 24 -4.51 -7.22 2.61
C GLU A 24 -5.01 -6.74 1.24
N ILE A 25 -4.10 -6.54 0.28
CA ILE A 25 -4.47 -6.21 -1.09
C ILE A 25 -4.73 -7.49 -1.86
N LEU A 26 -5.99 -7.70 -2.23
CA LEU A 26 -6.40 -8.76 -3.12
C LEU A 26 -6.25 -8.31 -4.58
N THR A 27 -5.49 -9.07 -5.34
CA THR A 27 -5.34 -8.89 -6.78
C THR A 27 -5.94 -10.09 -7.50
N LYS A 28 -6.34 -9.90 -8.76
CA LYS A 28 -6.82 -10.99 -9.61
C LYS A 28 -5.79 -12.12 -9.71
N TYR A 29 -6.27 -13.35 -9.90
CA TYR A 29 -5.42 -14.52 -10.07
C TYR A 29 -4.42 -14.29 -11.22
N GLY A 30 -3.13 -14.52 -10.96
CA GLY A 30 -2.04 -14.27 -11.91
C GLY A 30 -1.44 -12.85 -11.92
N GLU A 31 -2.09 -11.84 -11.33
CA GLU A 31 -1.48 -10.49 -11.25
C GLU A 31 -0.25 -10.46 -10.33
N ARG A 32 -0.18 -11.34 -9.33
CA ARG A 32 1.00 -11.48 -8.45
C ARG A 32 2.27 -11.76 -9.25
N GLY A 33 2.20 -12.67 -10.24
CA GLY A 33 3.31 -12.99 -11.11
C GLY A 33 3.67 -11.86 -12.07
N LYS A 34 2.67 -11.08 -12.53
CA LYS A 34 2.92 -9.88 -13.35
C LYS A 34 3.60 -8.78 -12.55
N LEU A 35 3.16 -8.54 -11.32
CA LEU A 35 3.79 -7.62 -10.38
C LEU A 35 5.23 -8.07 -10.06
N ALA A 36 5.44 -9.36 -9.83
CA ALA A 36 6.77 -9.93 -9.58
C ALA A 36 7.73 -9.66 -10.74
N LYS A 37 7.29 -9.90 -11.99
CA LYS A 37 8.06 -9.60 -13.20
C LYS A 37 8.27 -8.10 -13.41
N LEU A 38 7.26 -7.27 -13.16
CA LEU A 38 7.32 -5.82 -13.32
C LEU A 38 8.35 -5.17 -12.38
N PHE A 39 8.40 -5.64 -11.14
CA PHE A 39 9.32 -5.13 -10.12
C PHE A 39 10.63 -5.92 -10.03
N ASN A 40 10.79 -6.98 -10.83
CA ASN A 40 11.90 -7.93 -10.77
C ASN A 40 12.15 -8.48 -9.35
N VAL A 41 11.07 -8.84 -8.66
CA VAL A 41 11.09 -9.39 -7.30
C VAL A 41 10.51 -10.79 -7.26
N SER A 42 10.81 -11.55 -6.20
CA SER A 42 10.17 -12.85 -5.97
C SER A 42 8.67 -12.70 -5.69
N GLU A 43 7.88 -13.68 -6.12
CA GLU A 43 6.45 -13.76 -5.80
C GLU A 43 6.19 -13.74 -4.29
N VAL A 44 7.13 -14.26 -3.49
CA VAL A 44 7.07 -14.22 -2.02
C VAL A 44 7.14 -12.79 -1.51
N THR A 45 7.98 -11.95 -2.11
CA THR A 45 8.10 -10.52 -1.78
C THR A 45 6.81 -9.78 -2.13
N VAL A 46 6.23 -10.04 -3.31
CA VAL A 46 4.92 -9.47 -3.69
C VAL A 46 3.85 -9.92 -2.72
N ARG A 47 3.80 -11.21 -2.36
CA ARG A 47 2.82 -11.73 -1.40
C ARG A 47 2.95 -11.06 -0.03
N ASN A 48 4.17 -10.88 0.46
CA ASN A 48 4.42 -10.20 1.73
C ASN A 48 4.02 -8.72 1.69
N ALA A 49 4.32 -8.03 0.58
CA ALA A 49 3.91 -6.65 0.35
C ALA A 49 2.38 -6.50 0.27
N LEU A 50 1.70 -7.37 -0.48
CA LEU A 50 0.24 -7.38 -0.60
C LEU A 50 -0.44 -7.70 0.75
N LYS A 51 0.15 -8.59 1.55
CA LYS A 51 -0.33 -8.90 2.91
C LYS A 51 0.02 -7.83 3.96
N GLY A 52 0.73 -6.76 3.59
CA GLY A 52 1.16 -5.73 4.53
C GLY A 52 2.15 -6.22 5.60
N ARG A 53 2.83 -7.37 5.37
CA ARG A 53 3.81 -7.93 6.33
C ARG A 53 5.10 -7.12 6.41
N THR A 54 5.43 -6.40 5.34
CA THR A 54 6.67 -5.63 5.22
C THR A 54 6.34 -4.20 4.81
N ARG A 55 6.89 -3.24 5.56
CA ARG A 55 6.75 -1.79 5.32
C ARG A 55 8.05 -1.22 4.78
N SER A 56 8.44 -1.69 3.61
CA SER A 56 9.60 -1.15 2.88
C SER A 56 9.10 -0.29 1.72
N GLU A 57 9.89 0.70 1.30
CA GLU A 57 9.52 1.56 0.16
C GLU A 57 9.16 0.74 -1.09
N LEU A 58 9.82 -0.40 -1.31
CA LEU A 58 9.50 -1.34 -2.38
C LEU A 58 8.12 -1.98 -2.20
N SER A 59 7.76 -2.35 -0.98
CA SER A 59 6.44 -2.92 -0.67
C SER A 59 5.35 -1.89 -0.95
N ASP A 60 5.55 -0.63 -0.54
CA ASP A 60 4.59 0.45 -0.80
C ASP A 60 4.39 0.71 -2.30
N ARG A 61 5.47 0.66 -3.09
CA ARG A 61 5.38 0.75 -4.55
C ARG A 61 4.62 -0.42 -5.16
N ILE A 62 4.85 -1.64 -4.69
CA ILE A 62 4.13 -2.84 -5.13
C ILE A 62 2.64 -2.71 -4.80
N ARG A 63 2.30 -2.25 -3.59
CA ARG A 63 0.91 -2.02 -3.16
C ARG A 63 0.23 -0.98 -4.04
N LYS A 64 0.89 0.15 -4.30
CA LYS A 64 0.37 1.19 -5.20
C LYS A 64 0.12 0.66 -6.61
N ALA A 65 1.08 -0.05 -7.19
CA ALA A 65 0.93 -0.64 -8.51
C ALA A 65 -0.15 -1.73 -8.55
N ALA A 66 -0.33 -2.48 -7.46
CA ALA A 66 -1.42 -3.45 -7.35
C ALA A 66 -2.79 -2.76 -7.39
N LEU A 67 -2.97 -1.64 -6.68
CA LEU A 67 -4.19 -0.83 -6.72
C LEU A 67 -4.44 -0.23 -8.12
N GLU A 68 -3.41 0.34 -8.74
CA GLU A 68 -3.49 0.89 -10.11
C GLU A 68 -3.90 -0.16 -11.16
N ARG A 69 -3.57 -1.44 -10.93
CA ARG A 69 -3.92 -2.56 -11.81
C ARG A 69 -5.27 -3.21 -11.49
N GLY A 70 -6.07 -2.57 -10.63
CA GLY A 70 -7.39 -3.06 -10.23
C GLY A 70 -7.37 -4.06 -9.06
N GLY A 71 -6.32 -4.03 -8.24
CA GLY A 71 -6.33 -4.66 -6.92
C GLY A 71 -7.25 -3.91 -5.97
N SER A 72 -7.80 -4.64 -5.00
CA SER A 72 -8.68 -4.09 -3.96
C SER A 72 -8.05 -4.33 -2.60
N GLU A 73 -7.88 -3.27 -1.82
CA GLU A 73 -7.46 -3.36 -0.43
C GLU A 73 -8.65 -3.81 0.41
N THR A 74 -8.51 -4.96 1.07
CA THR A 74 -9.46 -5.43 2.06
C THR A 74 -8.91 -5.09 3.43
N ASP A 75 -9.52 -4.13 4.09
CA ASP A 75 -9.33 -3.92 5.53
C ASP A 75 -9.98 -5.10 6.26
N SER A 76 -9.17 -6.06 6.70
CA SER A 76 -9.62 -7.22 7.48
C SER A 76 -10.13 -6.87 8.89
N THR A 77 -10.40 -5.59 9.18
CA THR A 77 -10.89 -5.11 10.49
C THR A 77 -12.40 -5.27 10.70
N LYS A 78 -13.16 -5.88 9.77
CA LYS A 78 -14.63 -5.95 9.89
C LYS A 78 -15.29 -7.26 10.35
N ASP A 79 -14.58 -8.36 10.59
CA ASP A 79 -15.24 -9.64 10.95
C ASP A 79 -14.83 -10.25 12.31
N LYS A 80 -14.57 -9.43 13.33
CA LYS A 80 -14.46 -9.93 14.73
C LYS A 80 -15.17 -9.07 15.77
N LEU A 81 -16.31 -8.47 15.42
CA LEU A 81 -17.10 -7.70 16.39
C LEU A 81 -18.56 -8.16 16.52
N GLU A 82 -18.96 -9.26 15.90
CA GLU A 82 -20.33 -9.75 16.05
C GLU A 82 -20.38 -11.29 16.01
N HIS A 83 -19.92 -11.94 17.09
CA HIS A 83 -20.49 -13.17 17.67
C HIS A 83 -19.53 -13.74 18.73
N GLN A 84 -19.66 -13.25 19.96
CA GLN A 84 -19.77 -14.04 21.20
C GLN A 84 -19.97 -13.13 22.41
#